data_AF-A0A8C5S5N1-F1
#
_entry.id   AF-A0A8C5S5N1-F1
#
_cell.length_a   1.000
_cell.length_b   1.000
_cell.length_c   1.000
_cell.angle_alpha   90.00
_cell.angle_beta   90.00
_cell.angle_gamma   90.00
#
_symmetry.space_group_name_H-M   'P 1'
#
loop_
_entity.id
_entity.type
_entity.pdbx_description
1 polymer ?
#
loop_
_entity_poly.entity_id
_entity_poly.type
_entity_poly.pdbx_seq_one_letter_code
_entity_poly.pdbx_strand_id
1 'polypeptide(L)'
;MAAPCAFEPWLESRLEALGLDGDVYGGYIRGILREAECDAERLEGLTGALAAGESDEDVLQEVCKEIIKKWSEAQYVEISEKKDEIQAITNIIEKQAQIVVKPKEILKDTLQKAALLAQYAEVTDDEDEVNVHEDLGAAAMPIASNKSLFKNTNLEDVMNARKLEREHLRDESQRKKERDKVQREKDKLIKQERKEKEKKRTQKGERKR
;
A
#
# COMPACT_ATOMS: atom_id res chain seq x y z
N MET A 1 19.89 17.86 -6.51
CA MET A 1 19.24 19.18 -6.53
C MET A 1 18.07 19.04 -7.48
N ALA A 2 16.84 18.99 -6.96
CA ALA A 2 15.66 18.96 -7.82
C ALA A 2 15.65 20.25 -8.64
N ALA A 3 15.44 20.16 -9.95
CA ALA A 3 15.25 21.34 -10.77
C ALA A 3 14.12 22.17 -10.13
N PRO A 4 14.29 23.50 -9.95
CA PRO A 4 13.16 24.31 -9.53
C PRO A 4 12.06 24.08 -10.56
N CYS A 5 10.93 23.53 -10.12
CA CYS A 5 9.75 23.39 -10.98
C CYS A 5 9.56 24.74 -11.66
N ALA A 6 9.44 24.76 -12.99
CA ALA A 6 9.38 26.01 -13.78
C ALA A 6 8.29 27.01 -13.32
N PHE A 7 7.38 26.54 -12.47
CA PHE A 7 6.40 27.32 -11.74
C PHE A 7 7.00 28.35 -10.77
N GLU A 8 8.04 28.04 -9.99
CA GLU A 8 8.59 28.97 -8.99
C GLU A 8 9.14 30.28 -9.60
N PRO A 9 10.09 30.23 -10.56
CA PRO A 9 10.59 31.46 -11.19
C PRO A 9 9.51 32.21 -11.98
N TRP A 10 8.52 31.49 -12.52
CA TRP A 10 7.36 32.10 -13.18
C TRP A 10 6.47 32.85 -12.18
N LEU A 11 6.17 32.24 -11.03
CA LEU A 11 5.36 32.84 -9.99
C LEU A 11 6.04 34.09 -9.42
N GLU A 12 7.34 34.04 -9.18
CA GLU A 12 8.13 35.20 -8.72
C GLU A 12 8.05 36.36 -9.72
N SER A 13 8.26 36.11 -11.02
CA SER A 13 8.13 37.13 -12.07
C SER A 13 6.70 37.71 -12.15
N ARG A 14 5.69 36.86 -11.92
CA ARG A 14 4.27 37.28 -11.92
C ARG A 14 3.93 38.15 -10.71
N LEU A 15 4.46 37.81 -9.53
CA LEU A 15 4.30 38.59 -8.31
C LEU A 15 5.04 39.92 -8.39
N GLU A 16 6.24 39.95 -8.96
CA GLU A 16 6.99 41.19 -9.20
C GLU A 16 6.22 42.14 -10.13
N ALA A 17 5.56 41.62 -11.17
CA ALA A 17 4.69 42.42 -12.04
C ALA A 17 3.46 43.01 -11.32
N LEU A 18 2.98 42.35 -10.26
CA LEU A 18 1.91 42.83 -9.37
C LEU A 18 2.44 43.75 -8.25
N GLY A 19 3.76 43.97 -8.18
CA GLY A 19 4.41 44.73 -7.10
C GLY A 19 4.40 44.02 -5.75
N LEU A 20 4.21 42.70 -5.74
CA LEU A 20 4.18 41.86 -4.54
C LEU A 20 5.53 41.19 -4.31
N ASP A 21 5.91 41.05 -3.04
CA ASP A 21 7.16 40.40 -2.64
C ASP A 21 7.10 38.88 -2.89
N GLY A 22 7.92 38.39 -3.83
CA GLY A 22 8.00 36.97 -4.18
C GLY A 22 8.39 36.05 -3.02
N ASP A 23 9.22 36.51 -2.08
CA ASP A 23 9.69 35.69 -0.95
C ASP A 23 8.58 35.46 0.07
N VAL A 24 7.77 36.49 0.32
CA VAL A 24 6.64 36.43 1.26
C VAL A 24 5.43 35.75 0.61
N TYR A 25 5.00 36.26 -0.54
CA TYR A 25 3.79 35.79 -1.20
C TYR A 25 3.99 34.45 -1.91
N GLY A 26 5.18 34.18 -2.45
CA GLY A 26 5.45 32.92 -3.15
C GLY A 26 5.30 31.70 -2.24
N GLY A 27 5.84 31.76 -1.02
CA GLY A 27 5.68 30.70 -0.02
C GLY A 27 4.23 30.49 0.40
N TYR A 28 3.51 31.59 0.64
CA TYR A 28 2.10 31.56 1.05
C TYR A 28 1.19 31.00 -0.05
N ILE A 29 1.36 31.46 -1.29
CA ILE A 29 0.60 30.99 -2.46
C ILE A 29 0.83 29.50 -2.71
N ARG A 30 2.08 29.02 -2.62
CA ARG A 30 2.37 27.57 -2.71
C ARG A 30 1.68 26.78 -1.61
N GLY A 31 1.60 27.33 -0.40
CA GLY A 31 0.84 26.75 0.72
C GLY A 31 -0.63 26.59 0.36
N ILE A 32 -1.29 27.67 -0.07
CA ILE A 32 -2.69 27.67 -0.52
C ILE A 32 -2.93 26.63 -1.62
N LEU A 33 -2.08 26.60 -2.64
CA LEU A 33 -2.22 25.70 -3.78
C LEU A 33 -2.08 24.22 -3.40
N ARG A 34 -1.27 23.91 -2.39
CA ARG A 34 -1.04 22.55 -1.88
C ARG A 34 -2.15 22.09 -0.92
N GLU A 35 -2.64 22.99 -0.07
CA GLU A 35 -3.65 22.68 0.95
C GLU A 35 -5.07 22.62 0.39
N ALA A 36 -5.38 23.45 -0.61
CA ALA A 36 -6.71 23.49 -1.21
C ALA A 36 -7.02 22.21 -2.02
N GLU A 37 -8.18 21.61 -1.73
CA GLU A 37 -8.61 20.34 -2.31
C GLU A 37 -9.24 20.52 -3.70
N CYS A 38 -9.78 21.72 -3.97
CA CYS A 38 -10.41 22.04 -5.25
C CYS A 38 -9.98 23.42 -5.79
N ASP A 39 -10.18 23.62 -7.11
CA ASP A 39 -9.84 24.88 -7.76
C ASP A 39 -10.67 26.07 -7.25
N ALA A 40 -11.88 25.82 -6.73
CA ALA A 40 -12.71 26.87 -6.13
C ALA A 40 -12.08 27.41 -4.83
N GLU A 41 -11.60 26.53 -3.94
CA GLU A 41 -10.87 26.92 -2.72
C GLU A 41 -9.54 27.59 -3.06
N ARG A 42 -8.83 27.11 -4.09
CA ARG A 42 -7.62 27.77 -4.60
C ARG A 42 -7.91 29.19 -5.06
N LEU A 43 -8.98 29.39 -5.83
CA LEU A 43 -9.40 30.72 -6.29
C LEU A 43 -9.70 31.63 -5.11
N GLU A 44 -10.51 31.19 -4.14
CA GLU A 44 -10.85 32.00 -2.96
C GLU A 44 -9.61 32.39 -2.15
N GLY A 45 -8.72 31.43 -1.87
CA GLY A 45 -7.48 31.69 -1.14
C GLY A 45 -6.52 32.61 -1.89
N LEU A 46 -6.37 32.44 -3.21
CA LEU A 46 -5.54 33.29 -4.06
C LEU A 46 -6.11 34.70 -4.17
N THR A 47 -7.43 34.84 -4.36
CA THR A 47 -8.10 36.14 -4.41
C THR A 47 -7.86 36.90 -3.10
N GLY A 48 -8.00 36.25 -1.95
CA GLY A 48 -7.69 36.87 -0.66
C GLY A 48 -6.21 37.25 -0.50
N ALA A 49 -5.29 36.43 -1.01
CA ALA A 49 -3.86 36.68 -0.95
C ALA A 49 -3.41 37.83 -1.85
N LEU A 50 -3.99 37.93 -3.05
CA LEU A 50 -3.57 38.83 -4.12
C LEU A 50 -4.41 40.11 -4.22
N ALA A 51 -5.50 40.22 -3.47
CA ALA A 51 -6.35 41.43 -3.41
C ALA A 51 -5.60 42.71 -3.00
N ALA A 52 -4.43 42.58 -2.37
CA ALA A 52 -3.57 43.73 -2.05
C ALA A 52 -2.76 44.25 -3.25
N GLY A 53 -2.50 43.41 -4.25
CA GLY A 53 -1.65 43.73 -5.42
C GLY A 53 -2.43 44.20 -6.65
N GLU A 54 -3.69 43.76 -6.81
CA GLU A 54 -4.53 44.14 -7.94
C GLU A 54 -5.88 44.67 -7.44
N SER A 55 -6.30 45.83 -7.96
CA SER A 55 -7.53 46.51 -7.53
C SER A 55 -8.74 46.14 -8.40
N ASP A 56 -8.49 45.63 -9.60
CA ASP A 56 -9.52 45.17 -10.52
C ASP A 56 -9.87 43.70 -10.24
N GLU A 57 -11.10 43.43 -9.79
CA GLU A 57 -11.56 42.10 -9.44
C GLU A 57 -11.59 41.13 -10.63
N ASP A 58 -11.85 41.62 -11.84
CA ASP A 58 -11.90 40.78 -13.04
C ASP A 58 -10.49 40.34 -13.43
N VAL A 59 -9.53 41.28 -13.44
CA VAL A 59 -8.11 41.01 -13.72
C VAL A 59 -7.51 40.10 -12.64
N LEU A 60 -7.79 40.37 -11.37
CA LEU A 60 -7.36 39.54 -10.25
C LEU A 60 -7.84 38.10 -10.42
N GLN A 61 -9.11 37.91 -10.80
CA GLN A 61 -9.67 36.58 -10.99
C GLN A 61 -9.06 35.85 -12.20
N GLU A 62 -8.70 36.56 -13.26
CA GLU A 62 -7.93 36.00 -14.38
C GLU A 62 -6.53 35.57 -13.95
N VAL A 63 -5.82 36.40 -13.17
CA VAL A 63 -4.50 36.09 -12.60
C VAL A 63 -4.57 34.85 -11.72
N CYS A 64 -5.56 34.76 -10.82
CA CYS A 64 -5.75 33.59 -9.96
C CYS A 64 -5.97 32.31 -10.78
N LYS A 65 -6.79 32.36 -11.85
CA LYS A 65 -7.00 31.23 -12.76
C LYS A 65 -5.72 30.84 -13.50
N GLU A 66 -4.94 31.82 -13.94
CA GLU A 66 -3.65 31.58 -14.61
C GLU A 66 -2.67 30.86 -13.68
N ILE A 67 -2.56 31.28 -12.42
CA ILE A 67 -1.73 30.66 -11.40
C ILE A 67 -2.12 29.19 -11.20
N ILE A 68 -3.42 28.89 -11.07
CA ILE A 68 -3.92 27.52 -10.90
C ILE A 68 -3.61 26.66 -12.13
N LYS A 69 -3.76 27.22 -13.33
CA LYS A 69 -3.44 26.53 -14.59
C LYS A 69 -1.94 26.19 -14.64
N LYS A 70 -1.07 27.17 -14.36
CA LYS A 70 0.39 26.99 -14.34
C LYS A 70 0.85 26.01 -13.28
N TRP A 71 0.20 26.02 -12.12
CA TRP A 71 0.43 25.03 -11.07
C TRP A 71 0.08 23.61 -11.53
N SER A 72 -1.08 23.46 -12.18
CA SER A 72 -1.53 22.17 -12.70
C SER A 72 -0.63 21.63 -13.82
N GLU A 73 -0.16 22.51 -14.72
CA GLU A 73 0.83 22.18 -15.74
C GLU A 73 2.14 21.69 -15.10
N ALA A 74 2.63 22.38 -14.07
CA ALA A 74 3.84 21.99 -13.36
C ALA A 74 3.69 20.63 -12.63
N GLN A 75 2.54 20.38 -12.00
CA GLN A 75 2.24 19.10 -11.37
C GLN A 75 2.18 17.96 -12.39
N TYR A 76 1.59 18.19 -13.55
CA TYR A 76 1.53 17.19 -14.62
C TYR A 76 2.92 16.81 -15.14
N VAL A 77 3.79 17.81 -15.36
CA VAL A 77 5.18 17.57 -15.78
C VAL A 77 5.91 16.72 -14.72
N GLU A 78 5.80 17.08 -13.45
CA GLU A 78 6.45 16.34 -12.35
C GLU A 78 5.95 14.90 -12.23
N ILE A 79 4.66 14.65 -12.49
CA ILE A 79 4.08 13.29 -12.50
C ILE A 79 4.54 12.51 -13.74
N SER A 80 4.65 13.17 -14.90
CA SER A 80 5.09 12.54 -16.15
C SER A 80 6.56 12.09 -16.06
N GLU A 81 7.44 12.92 -15.51
CA GLU A 81 8.84 12.58 -15.29
C GLU A 81 8.99 11.39 -14.32
N LYS A 82 8.24 11.41 -13.20
CA LYS A 82 8.21 10.29 -12.24
C LYS A 82 7.67 9.00 -12.88
N LYS A 83 6.70 9.09 -13.78
CA LYS A 83 6.16 7.93 -14.49
C LYS A 83 7.20 7.30 -15.41
N ASP A 84 7.99 8.11 -16.10
CA ASP A 84 9.08 7.65 -16.98
C ASP A 84 10.21 7.00 -16.17
N GLU A 85 10.56 7.57 -15.01
CA GLU A 85 11.51 6.96 -14.07
C GLU A 85 11.03 5.60 -13.53
N ILE A 86 9.75 5.51 -13.14
CA ILE A 86 9.15 4.25 -12.66
C ILE A 86 9.16 3.19 -13.78
N GLN A 87 8.87 3.58 -15.03
CA GLN A 87 8.96 2.69 -16.18
C GLN A 87 10.40 2.22 -16.42
N ALA A 88 11.39 3.09 -16.28
CA ALA A 88 12.80 2.72 -16.40
C ALA A 88 13.22 1.71 -15.30
N ILE A 89 12.80 1.93 -14.05
CA ILE A 89 13.05 1.00 -12.94
C ILE A 89 12.37 -0.35 -13.20
N THR A 90 11.14 -0.34 -13.70
CA THR A 90 10.39 -1.57 -14.05
C THR A 90 11.14 -2.38 -15.11
N ASN A 91 11.65 -1.72 -16.15
CA ASN A 91 12.43 -2.35 -17.21
C ASN A 91 13.77 -2.91 -16.70
N ILE A 92 14.43 -2.25 -15.75
CA ILE A 92 15.65 -2.76 -15.11
C ILE A 92 15.35 -3.99 -14.25
N ILE A 93 14.28 -3.97 -13.44
CA ILE A 93 13.86 -5.11 -12.61
C ILE A 93 13.53 -6.31 -13.51
N GLU A 94 12.79 -6.10 -14.60
CA GLU A 94 12.45 -7.14 -15.56
C GLU A 94 13.72 -7.80 -16.15
N LYS A 95 14.71 -7.00 -16.55
CA LYS A 95 15.99 -7.50 -17.06
C LYS A 95 16.77 -8.27 -15.99
N GLN A 96 16.78 -7.81 -14.74
CA GLN A 96 17.47 -8.52 -13.64
C GLN A 96 16.76 -9.83 -13.26
N ALA A 97 15.42 -9.85 -13.28
CA ALA A 97 14.61 -11.04 -13.02
C ALA A 97 14.80 -12.12 -14.10
N GLN A 98 15.11 -11.73 -15.34
CA GLN A 98 15.38 -12.67 -16.44
C GLN A 98 16.81 -13.25 -16.42
N ILE A 99 17.74 -12.65 -15.66
CA ILE A 99 19.16 -13.04 -15.60
C ILE A 99 19.47 -14.05 -14.48
N VAL A 100 18.60 -14.19 -13.47
CA VAL A 100 18.79 -15.13 -12.36
C VAL A 100 17.76 -16.26 -12.44
N VAL A 101 18.19 -17.38 -13.00
CA VAL A 101 17.95 -18.78 -12.58
C VAL A 101 18.21 -19.63 -13.84
N LYS A 102 19.50 -19.93 -14.08
CA LYS A 102 19.81 -21.28 -14.56
C LYS A 102 19.65 -22.16 -13.31
N PRO A 103 18.65 -23.05 -13.23
CA PRO A 103 18.50 -23.93 -12.08
C PRO A 103 19.73 -24.84 -12.02
N LYS A 104 20.65 -24.54 -11.11
CA LYS A 104 21.75 -25.42 -10.73
C LYS A 104 21.13 -26.64 -10.04
N GLU A 105 21.70 -27.81 -10.29
CA GLU A 105 21.19 -29.16 -10.00
C GLU A 105 20.96 -29.50 -8.51
N ILE A 106 20.12 -28.75 -7.79
CA ILE A 106 19.85 -28.95 -6.36
C ILE A 106 18.86 -30.12 -6.13
N LEU A 107 18.17 -30.58 -7.18
CA LEU A 107 17.14 -31.63 -7.08
C LEU A 107 17.70 -33.04 -6.83
N LYS A 108 18.91 -33.35 -7.33
CA LYS A 108 19.46 -34.72 -7.21
C LYS A 108 19.83 -35.04 -5.76
N ASP A 109 20.43 -34.07 -5.05
CA ASP A 109 20.91 -34.26 -3.67
C ASP A 109 19.74 -34.41 -2.66
N THR A 110 18.66 -33.63 -2.83
CA THR A 110 17.49 -33.72 -1.94
C THR A 110 16.70 -35.01 -2.17
N LEU A 111 16.56 -35.45 -3.43
CA LEU A 111 15.93 -36.73 -3.77
C LEU A 111 16.74 -37.93 -3.24
N GLN A 112 18.06 -37.89 -3.34
CA GLN A 112 18.93 -38.94 -2.80
C GLN A 112 18.85 -39.02 -1.27
N LYS A 113 18.83 -37.88 -0.58
CA LYS A 113 18.67 -37.82 0.88
C LYS A 113 17.32 -38.36 1.34
N ALA A 114 16.24 -38.02 0.64
CA ALA A 114 14.90 -38.52 0.96
C ALA A 114 14.76 -40.03 0.71
N ALA A 115 15.33 -40.54 -0.39
CA ALA A 115 15.35 -41.98 -0.68
C ALA A 115 16.15 -42.78 0.37
N LEU A 116 17.28 -42.23 0.84
CA LEU A 116 18.07 -42.84 1.91
C LEU A 116 17.27 -42.89 3.22
N LEU A 117 16.60 -41.80 3.61
CA LEU A 117 15.74 -41.74 4.80
C LEU A 117 14.60 -42.77 4.75
N ALA A 118 14.00 -43.01 3.58
CA ALA A 118 12.93 -44.00 3.42
C ALA A 118 13.41 -45.44 3.65
N GLN A 119 14.62 -45.79 3.21
CA GLN A 119 15.20 -47.12 3.44
C GLN A 119 15.44 -47.42 4.92
N TYR A 120 15.71 -46.40 5.74
CA TYR A 120 15.85 -46.56 7.19
C TYR A 120 14.52 -46.57 7.93
N ALA A 121 13.44 -46.07 7.32
CA ALA A 121 12.11 -46.06 7.92
C ALA A 121 11.42 -47.45 7.86
N GLU A 122 11.81 -48.32 6.93
CA GLU A 122 11.25 -49.68 6.76
C GLU A 122 11.82 -50.73 7.74
N VAL A 123 12.71 -50.35 8.67
CA VAL A 123 13.39 -51.30 9.59
C VAL A 123 12.87 -51.21 11.03
N THR A 124 11.71 -50.59 11.27
CA THR A 124 11.19 -50.48 12.65
C THR A 124 9.66 -50.51 12.70
N ASP A 125 9.06 -51.68 12.42
CA ASP A 125 7.86 -52.20 13.10
C ASP A 125 7.52 -53.60 12.52
N ASP A 126 8.17 -54.66 13.00
CA ASP A 126 7.75 -56.05 12.69
C ASP A 126 7.86 -56.90 13.96
N GLU A 127 7.02 -56.58 14.94
CA GLU A 127 6.58 -57.52 15.96
C GLU A 127 5.03 -57.50 15.93
N ASP A 128 4.47 -58.70 15.74
CA ASP A 128 3.08 -59.13 15.96
C ASP A 128 2.11 -59.34 14.77
N GLU A 129 1.63 -60.59 14.75
CA GLU A 129 0.42 -61.16 14.12
C GLU A 129 0.51 -61.80 12.71
N VAL A 130 0.88 -63.07 12.75
CA VAL A 130 0.39 -64.19 11.91
C VAL A 130 -1.03 -63.98 11.33
N ASN A 131 -1.12 -63.92 10.01
CA ASN A 131 -2.24 -64.53 9.27
C ASN A 131 -1.79 -65.03 7.89
N VAL A 132 -1.99 -66.33 7.67
CA VAL A 132 -1.61 -67.07 6.46
C VAL A 132 -2.75 -66.96 5.44
N HIS A 133 -2.51 -66.34 4.29
CA HIS A 133 -2.99 -66.88 3.01
C HIS A 133 -2.18 -66.32 1.84
N GLU A 134 -1.57 -67.23 1.09
CA GLU A 134 -0.87 -67.04 -0.18
C GLU A 134 -1.80 -66.50 -1.28
N ASP A 135 -1.34 -65.53 -2.07
CA ASP A 135 -1.25 -65.72 -3.53
C ASP A 135 -0.22 -64.76 -4.14
N LEU A 136 0.56 -65.31 -5.05
CA LEU A 136 1.76 -64.77 -5.69
C LEU A 136 1.38 -64.01 -6.96
N GLY A 137 2.01 -62.87 -7.26
CA GLY A 137 1.75 -62.26 -8.57
C GLY A 137 2.50 -61.00 -8.95
N ALA A 138 3.73 -61.18 -9.44
CA ALA A 138 4.37 -60.38 -10.51
C ALA A 138 4.86 -58.95 -10.18
N ALA A 139 6.19 -58.88 -10.10
CA ALA A 139 7.00 -57.70 -10.36
C ALA A 139 6.65 -57.05 -11.72
N ALA A 140 6.40 -55.73 -11.71
CA ALA A 140 6.58 -54.83 -12.86
C ALA A 140 6.58 -53.36 -12.42
N MET A 141 7.75 -52.84 -12.04
CA MET A 141 8.17 -51.51 -12.54
C MET A 141 8.86 -51.77 -13.90
N PRO A 142 8.86 -50.88 -14.92
CA PRO A 142 8.75 -49.42 -14.79
C PRO A 142 8.01 -48.73 -15.97
N ILE A 143 7.08 -47.80 -15.70
CA ILE A 143 6.78 -46.74 -16.69
C ILE A 143 6.71 -45.41 -15.97
N ALA A 144 7.81 -44.66 -16.08
CA ALA A 144 7.85 -43.24 -15.84
C ALA A 144 6.78 -42.54 -16.71
N SER A 145 5.60 -42.33 -16.14
CA SER A 145 4.56 -41.49 -16.72
C SER A 145 4.94 -40.01 -16.53
N ASN A 146 6.05 -39.61 -17.14
CA ASN A 146 6.35 -38.20 -17.40
C ASN A 146 5.48 -37.73 -18.57
N LYS A 147 4.18 -37.56 -18.36
CA LYS A 147 3.30 -37.00 -19.40
C LYS A 147 2.07 -36.27 -18.86
N SER A 148 2.33 -35.15 -18.18
CA SER A 148 1.52 -33.94 -18.39
C SER A 148 2.38 -32.73 -18.01
N LEU A 149 2.87 -31.99 -19.02
CA LEU A 149 3.67 -30.77 -18.84
C LEU A 149 2.89 -29.62 -18.16
N PHE A 150 1.59 -29.82 -17.95
CA PHE A 150 0.74 -28.98 -17.12
C PHE A 150 -0.04 -29.89 -16.17
N LYS A 151 0.23 -29.79 -14.86
CA LYS A 151 -0.63 -30.42 -13.85
C LYS A 151 -1.96 -29.67 -13.88
N ASN A 152 -3.08 -30.39 -13.89
CA ASN A 152 -4.39 -29.76 -13.77
C ASN A 152 -4.52 -29.21 -12.34
N THR A 153 -4.32 -27.90 -12.17
CA THR A 153 -4.41 -27.24 -10.86
C THR A 153 -5.86 -26.98 -10.46
N ASN A 154 -6.85 -27.17 -11.34
CA ASN A 154 -8.24 -26.84 -11.04
C ASN A 154 -8.76 -27.54 -9.77
N LEU A 155 -8.36 -28.79 -9.51
CA LEU A 155 -8.74 -29.48 -8.28
C LEU A 155 -8.08 -28.86 -7.04
N GLU A 156 -6.80 -28.52 -7.13
CA GLU A 156 -6.04 -27.89 -6.06
C GLU A 156 -6.52 -26.45 -5.80
N ASP A 157 -6.82 -25.70 -6.86
CA ASP A 157 -7.36 -24.34 -6.84
C ASP A 157 -8.77 -24.30 -6.22
N VAL A 158 -9.64 -25.26 -6.55
CA VAL A 158 -10.97 -25.38 -5.92
C VAL A 158 -10.85 -25.73 -4.44
N MET A 159 -9.94 -26.63 -4.07
CA MET A 159 -9.72 -26.99 -2.67
C MET A 159 -9.11 -25.83 -1.88
N ASN A 160 -8.20 -25.07 -2.48
CA ASN A 160 -7.60 -23.88 -1.89
C ASN A 160 -8.61 -22.73 -1.76
N ALA A 161 -9.44 -22.49 -2.77
CA ALA A 161 -10.52 -21.50 -2.70
C ALA A 161 -11.52 -21.83 -1.57
N ARG A 162 -11.93 -23.09 -1.44
CA ARG A 162 -12.83 -23.52 -0.36
C ARG A 162 -12.17 -23.40 1.02
N LYS A 163 -10.87 -23.61 1.13
CA LYS A 163 -10.10 -23.43 2.37
C LYS A 163 -9.99 -21.94 2.72
N LEU A 164 -9.69 -21.08 1.74
CA LEU A 164 -9.58 -19.64 1.92
C LEU A 164 -10.92 -19.02 2.32
N GLU A 165 -12.03 -19.48 1.74
CA GLU A 165 -13.38 -19.04 2.13
C GLU A 165 -13.70 -19.40 3.59
N ARG A 166 -13.31 -20.60 4.03
CA ARG A 166 -13.46 -21.04 5.42
C ARG A 166 -12.61 -20.21 6.38
N GLU A 167 -11.38 -19.87 6.00
CA GLU A 167 -10.49 -19.00 6.79
C GLU A 167 -11.04 -17.57 6.84
N HIS A 168 -11.48 -17.02 5.71
CA HIS A 168 -12.09 -15.70 5.63
C HIS A 168 -13.32 -15.56 6.54
N LEU A 169 -14.21 -16.56 6.59
CA LEU A 169 -15.37 -16.56 7.48
C LEU A 169 -14.98 -16.60 8.97
N ARG A 170 -13.88 -17.29 9.31
CA ARG A 170 -13.34 -17.31 10.68
C ARG A 170 -12.77 -15.94 11.07
N ASP A 171 -12.01 -15.33 10.18
CA ASP A 171 -11.40 -14.01 10.38
C ASP A 171 -12.47 -12.91 10.48
N GLU A 172 -13.51 -12.97 9.64
CA GLU A 172 -14.61 -12.00 9.70
C GLU A 172 -15.39 -12.08 11.02
N SER A 173 -15.60 -13.30 11.54
CA SER A 173 -16.21 -13.52 12.86
C SER A 173 -15.35 -12.95 13.99
N GLN A 174 -14.03 -13.18 13.94
CA GLN A 174 -13.09 -12.62 14.92
C GLN A 174 -13.05 -11.09 14.83
N ARG A 175 -12.93 -10.54 13.63
CA ARG A 175 -12.92 -9.08 13.37
C ARG A 175 -14.22 -8.41 13.81
N LYS A 176 -15.37 -9.10 13.74
CA LYS A 176 -16.64 -8.57 14.28
C LYS A 176 -16.60 -8.53 15.81
N LYS A 177 -16.11 -9.59 16.47
CA LYS A 177 -15.94 -9.63 17.94
C LYS A 177 -14.97 -8.55 18.42
N GLU A 178 -13.87 -8.33 17.70
CA GLU A 178 -12.88 -7.28 18.02
C GLU A 178 -13.46 -5.88 17.86
N ARG A 179 -14.20 -5.61 16.78
CA ARG A 179 -14.91 -4.33 16.60
C ARG A 179 -15.89 -4.06 17.74
N ASP A 180 -16.68 -5.05 18.14
CA ASP A 180 -17.61 -4.92 19.27
C ASP A 180 -16.87 -4.67 20.59
N LYS A 181 -15.71 -5.31 20.80
CA LYS A 181 -14.86 -5.10 21.98
C LYS A 181 -14.28 -3.69 22.02
N VAL A 182 -13.72 -3.22 20.91
CA VAL A 182 -13.14 -1.87 20.78
C VAL A 182 -14.21 -0.80 20.99
N GLN A 183 -15.42 -0.99 20.45
CA GLN A 183 -16.51 -0.05 20.65
C GLN A 183 -16.92 0.08 22.13
N ARG A 184 -17.00 -1.05 22.85
CA ARG A 184 -17.27 -1.05 24.30
C ARG A 184 -16.16 -0.36 25.10
N GLU A 185 -14.90 -0.53 24.72
CA GLU A 185 -13.77 0.13 25.36
C GLU A 185 -13.79 1.65 25.09
N LYS A 186 -14.09 2.05 23.86
CA LYS A 186 -14.27 3.46 23.48
C LYS A 186 -15.37 4.13 24.27
N ASP A 187 -16.52 3.49 24.43
CA ASP A 187 -17.64 4.02 25.23
C ASP A 187 -17.29 4.14 26.72
N LYS A 188 -16.50 3.19 27.26
CA LYS A 188 -15.99 3.26 28.63
C LYS A 188 -15.02 4.43 28.81
N LEU A 189 -14.10 4.63 27.88
CA LEU A 189 -13.15 5.74 27.90
C LEU A 189 -13.86 7.09 27.81
N ILE A 190 -14.84 7.24 26.91
CA ILE A 190 -15.63 8.49 26.81
C ILE A 190 -16.37 8.79 28.13
N LYS A 191 -16.93 7.77 28.80
CA LYS A 191 -17.58 7.94 30.11
C LYS A 191 -16.58 8.33 31.20
N GLN A 192 -15.37 7.76 31.21
CA GLN A 192 -14.31 8.13 32.14
C GLN A 192 -13.82 9.57 31.88
N GLU A 193 -13.59 9.92 30.61
CA GLU A 193 -13.14 11.24 30.21
C GLU A 193 -14.16 12.33 30.56
N ARG A 194 -15.46 12.07 30.39
CA ARG A 194 -16.53 12.97 30.86
C ARG A 194 -16.49 13.17 32.37
N LYS A 195 -16.37 12.08 33.14
CA LYS A 195 -16.26 12.14 34.61
C LYS A 195 -15.02 12.91 35.04
N GLU A 196 -13.89 12.74 34.36
CA GLU A 196 -12.65 13.47 34.66
C GLU A 196 -12.73 14.95 34.27
N LYS A 197 -13.31 15.27 33.12
CA LYS A 197 -13.56 16.66 32.69
C LYS A 197 -14.46 17.38 33.69
N GLU A 198 -15.49 16.71 34.20
CA GLU A 198 -16.39 17.24 35.23
C GLU A 198 -15.66 17.45 36.57
N LYS A 199 -14.89 16.46 37.04
CA LYS A 199 -14.04 16.59 38.24
C LYS A 199 -13.00 17.72 38.11
N LYS A 200 -12.38 17.89 36.94
CA LYS A 200 -11.44 18.99 36.65
C LYS A 200 -12.14 20.35 36.64
N ARG A 201 -13.41 20.43 36.22
CA ARG A 201 -14.21 21.67 36.26
C ARG A 201 -14.57 22.07 37.68
N THR A 202 -14.95 21.13 38.55
CA THR A 202 -15.31 21.44 39.94
C THR A 202 -14.09 21.76 40.81
N GLN A 203 -12.95 21.09 40.62
CA GLN A 203 -11.73 21.35 41.37
C GLN A 203 -11.08 22.72 41.06
N LYS A 204 -11.23 23.24 39.83
CA LYS A 204 -10.78 24.61 39.48
C LYS A 204 -11.65 25.71 40.12
N GLY A 205 -12.88 25.39 40.54
CA GLY A 205 -13.80 26.34 41.18
C GLY A 205 -13.46 26.61 42.65
N GLU A 206 -13.00 25.60 43.39
CA GLU A 206 -12.59 25.74 44.80
C GLU A 206 -11.22 26.41 44.96
N ARG A 207 -10.30 26.21 44.02
CA ARG A 207 -8.97 26.85 44.07
C ARG A 207 -8.97 28.35 43.77
N LYS A 208 -10.12 28.89 43.33
CA LYS A 208 -10.32 30.29 42.94
C LYS A 208 -11.23 31.06 43.91
N ARG A 209 -11.78 30.40 44.94
CA ARG A 209 -12.54 31.03 46.02
C ARG A 209 -11.69 31.16 47.27
#